data_AF-A0A7V9ZZ70-F1
#
_entry.id   AF-A0A7V9ZZ70-F1
#
_cell.length_a   1.000
_cell.length_b   1.000
_cell.length_c   1.000
_cell.angle_alpha   90.00
_cell.angle_beta   90.00
_cell.angle_gamma   90.00
#
_symmetry.space_group_name_H-M   'P 1'
#
loop_
_entity.id
_entity.type
_entity.pdbx_description
1 polymer ?
#
loop_
_entity_poly.entity_id
_entity_poly.type
_entity_poly.pdbx_seq_one_letter_code
_entity_poly.pdbx_strand_id
1 'polypeptide(L)'
;MADPSRSGSEAEGKDTASQPTVEVPTEPVKGRTSHQESDVPSLLRLFGSRSFFRLWLAQVVSSLGDWLGFVAITAVAARIGGSSPEGAISLVLSARLIPGFFFAPAAGVLVDRWDRKRVMVSCDIGRGLVLASIPFVDTVPGLFLASLLLEILTLLWSPAKEASVPNMVRKEFLANANSLSLVA
;
A
#
# COMPACT_ATOMS: atom_id res chain seq x y z
N MET A 1 -43.75 23.42 -84.40
CA MET A 1 -43.21 24.76 -84.15
C MET A 1 -41.74 24.56 -83.74
N ALA A 2 -40.82 24.66 -84.73
CA ALA A 2 -39.33 24.76 -84.77
C ALA A 2 -38.47 24.10 -83.65
N ASP A 3 -37.48 23.19 -83.80
CA ASP A 3 -36.35 22.93 -84.76
C ASP A 3 -35.32 24.08 -84.89
N PRO A 4 -34.00 23.92 -85.19
CA PRO A 4 -32.98 22.84 -85.07
C PRO A 4 -31.60 23.33 -84.47
N SER A 5 -30.57 22.45 -84.52
CA SER A 5 -29.13 22.76 -84.77
C SER A 5 -28.24 22.94 -83.52
N ARG A 6 -27.03 22.38 -83.35
CA ARG A 6 -25.94 21.85 -84.22
C ARG A 6 -25.10 20.85 -83.36
N SER A 7 -24.64 19.70 -83.88
CA SER A 7 -23.31 19.50 -84.53
C SER A 7 -22.15 19.96 -83.64
N GLY A 8 -21.16 19.17 -83.25
CA GLY A 8 -20.53 17.95 -83.74
C GLY A 8 -19.07 17.96 -83.25
N SER A 9 -18.26 16.96 -83.63
CA SER A 9 -16.79 16.94 -83.47
C SER A 9 -16.27 16.75 -82.03
N GLU A 10 -15.23 15.99 -81.72
CA GLU A 10 -14.11 15.49 -82.51
C GLU A 10 -13.44 14.35 -81.70
N ALA A 11 -12.80 13.42 -82.42
CA ALA A 11 -11.98 12.36 -81.85
C ALA A 11 -10.54 12.87 -81.64
N GLU A 12 -9.94 12.57 -80.49
CA GLU A 12 -8.48 12.64 -80.27
C GLU A 12 -8.16 11.66 -79.13
N GLY A 13 -7.30 10.65 -79.24
CA GLY A 13 -6.16 10.51 -80.12
C GLY A 13 -4.89 10.85 -79.35
N LYS A 14 -4.32 9.84 -78.66
CA LYS A 14 -2.93 9.75 -78.16
C LYS A 14 -2.52 10.71 -77.04
N ASP A 15 -2.02 10.17 -75.94
CA ASP A 15 -0.56 10.11 -75.77
C ASP A 15 -0.18 9.37 -74.48
N THR A 16 0.58 8.30 -74.67
CA THR A 16 1.30 7.56 -73.66
C THR A 16 2.46 8.45 -73.18
N ALA A 17 2.22 9.24 -72.14
CA ALA A 17 3.27 9.98 -71.45
C ALA A 17 3.73 9.22 -70.20
N SER A 18 4.98 8.77 -70.28
CA SER A 18 5.77 8.11 -69.23
C SER A 18 5.63 8.79 -67.86
N GLN A 19 5.20 8.04 -66.85
CA GLN A 19 5.32 8.47 -65.46
C GLN A 19 6.80 8.48 -65.06
N PRO A 20 7.31 9.53 -64.41
CA PRO A 20 8.66 9.50 -63.86
C PRO A 20 8.69 8.59 -62.62
N THR A 21 9.57 7.59 -62.65
CA THR A 21 9.89 6.75 -61.49
C THR A 21 10.46 7.64 -60.39
N VAL A 22 9.65 7.90 -59.35
CA VAL A 22 10.14 8.52 -58.11
C VAL A 22 10.92 7.47 -57.36
N GLU A 23 12.24 7.47 -57.55
CA GLU A 23 13.17 6.68 -56.76
C GLU A 23 13.17 7.23 -55.32
N VAL A 24 12.47 6.53 -54.42
CA VAL A 24 12.43 6.87 -53.00
C VAL A 24 13.79 6.55 -52.39
N PRO A 25 14.54 7.53 -51.82
CA PRO A 25 15.79 7.24 -51.14
C PRO A 25 15.52 6.34 -49.93
N THR A 26 16.07 5.12 -49.95
CA THR A 26 16.10 4.21 -48.82
C THR A 26 17.15 4.68 -47.81
N GLU A 27 16.80 5.68 -47.01
CA GLU A 27 17.57 5.95 -45.80
C GLU A 27 17.49 4.72 -44.88
N PRO A 28 18.62 4.18 -44.40
CA PRO A 28 18.57 3.12 -43.42
C PRO A 28 17.99 3.70 -42.14
N VAL A 29 16.83 3.21 -41.72
CA VAL A 29 16.24 3.47 -40.41
C VAL A 29 17.24 2.97 -39.37
N LYS A 30 18.10 3.88 -38.91
CA LYS A 30 19.06 3.65 -37.83
C LYS A 30 18.25 3.23 -36.61
N GLY A 31 18.32 1.95 -36.30
CA GLY A 31 17.68 1.36 -35.14
C GLY A 31 17.94 2.24 -33.93
N ARG A 32 16.87 2.78 -33.35
CA ARG A 32 16.88 3.34 -32.00
C ARG A 32 17.10 2.19 -31.03
N THR A 33 18.33 1.72 -30.94
CA THR A 33 18.78 0.87 -29.85
C THR A 33 18.93 1.72 -28.60
N SER A 34 18.55 1.11 -27.48
CA SER A 34 18.57 1.64 -26.11
C SER A 34 17.55 2.77 -25.85
N HIS A 35 16.29 2.38 -25.66
CA HIS A 35 15.59 2.95 -24.52
C HIS A 35 16.49 2.70 -23.31
N GLN A 36 17.08 3.78 -22.82
CA GLN A 36 17.68 3.93 -21.52
C GLN A 36 16.82 3.15 -20.52
N GLU A 37 17.21 1.91 -20.22
CA GLU A 37 16.80 1.23 -19.00
C GLU A 37 17.37 2.09 -17.89
N SER A 38 16.59 3.07 -17.47
CA SER A 38 16.83 3.78 -16.24
C SER A 38 16.98 2.69 -15.17
N ASP A 39 18.17 2.62 -14.57
CA ASP A 39 18.48 1.87 -13.36
C ASP A 39 17.61 2.40 -12.21
N VAL A 40 16.31 2.22 -12.32
CA VAL A 40 15.40 2.36 -11.21
C VAL A 40 15.65 1.08 -10.40
N PRO A 41 16.17 1.15 -9.17
CA PRO A 41 16.43 -0.02 -8.34
C PRO A 41 15.23 -0.97 -8.42
N SER A 42 15.45 -2.26 -8.64
CA SER A 42 14.40 -3.29 -8.76
C SER A 42 13.35 -3.21 -7.64
N LEU A 43 13.77 -2.79 -6.45
CA LEU A 43 12.91 -2.49 -5.31
C LEU A 43 11.91 -1.33 -5.56
N LEU A 44 12.28 -0.26 -6.25
CA LEU A 44 11.35 0.84 -6.57
C LEU A 44 10.31 0.43 -7.61
N ARG A 45 10.63 -0.52 -8.50
CA ARG A 45 9.64 -1.10 -9.42
C ARG A 45 8.62 -1.99 -8.70
N LEU A 46 9.05 -2.69 -7.65
CA LEU A 46 8.17 -3.56 -6.86
C LEU A 46 7.30 -2.77 -5.87
N PHE A 47 7.90 -1.82 -5.15
CA PHE A 47 7.27 -1.05 -4.08
C PHE A 47 6.67 0.29 -4.55
N GLY A 48 6.92 0.72 -5.80
CA GLY A 48 6.44 1.98 -6.37
C GLY A 48 7.07 3.25 -5.81
N SER A 49 7.54 3.26 -4.55
CA SER A 49 8.29 4.37 -3.94
C SER A 49 9.15 3.93 -2.74
N ARG A 50 10.19 4.73 -2.43
CA ARG A 50 11.00 4.56 -1.20
C ARG A 50 10.16 4.75 0.07
N SER A 51 9.17 5.62 0.02
CA SER A 51 8.29 5.91 1.16
C SER A 51 7.41 4.70 1.50
N PHE A 52 6.85 4.04 0.48
CA PHE A 52 6.08 2.82 0.67
C PHE A 52 6.94 1.66 1.17
N PHE A 53 8.16 1.48 0.63
CA PHE A 53 9.09 0.47 1.14
C PHE A 53 9.39 0.64 2.64
N ARG A 54 9.62 1.88 3.09
CA ARG A 54 9.85 2.17 4.53
C ARG A 54 8.63 1.88 5.39
N LEU A 55 7.43 2.19 4.88
CA LEU A 55 6.17 1.88 5.58
C LEU A 55 5.97 0.37 5.67
N TRP A 56 6.18 -0.34 4.56
CA TRP A 56 6.06 -1.80 4.52
C TRP A 56 7.05 -2.48 5.47
N LEU A 57 8.31 -2.03 5.50
CA LEU A 57 9.31 -2.58 6.43
C LEU A 57 8.92 -2.31 7.89
N ALA A 58 8.40 -1.11 8.19
CA ALA A 58 7.88 -0.80 9.52
C ALA A 58 6.72 -1.72 9.90
N GLN A 59 5.80 -1.99 8.96
CA GLN A 59 4.69 -2.92 9.18
C GLN A 59 5.18 -4.33 9.49
N VAL A 60 6.12 -4.88 8.72
CA VAL A 60 6.69 -6.22 8.99
C VAL A 60 7.31 -6.29 10.38
N VAL A 61 8.10 -5.29 10.77
CA VAL A 61 8.75 -5.26 12.09
C VAL A 61 7.71 -5.11 13.21
N SER A 62 6.71 -4.23 13.04
CA SER A 62 5.63 -4.04 14.01
C SER A 62 4.76 -5.29 14.16
N SER A 63 4.40 -5.96 13.05
CA SER A 63 3.64 -7.22 13.06
C SER A 63 4.42 -8.32 13.79
N LEU A 64 5.73 -8.44 13.54
CA LEU A 64 6.58 -9.37 14.28
C LEU A 64 6.62 -9.02 15.77
N GLY A 65 6.72 -7.73 16.10
CA GLY A 65 6.65 -7.23 17.46
C GLY A 65 5.33 -7.58 18.15
N ASP A 66 4.20 -7.52 17.44
CA ASP A 66 2.88 -7.91 17.98
C ASP A 66 2.81 -9.39 18.32
N TRP A 67 3.32 -10.25 17.42
CA TRP A 67 3.36 -11.69 17.68
C TRP A 67 4.25 -12.02 18.89
N LEU A 68 5.43 -11.40 18.97
CA LEU A 68 6.31 -11.57 20.12
C LEU A 68 5.68 -11.02 21.40
N GLY A 69 5.02 -9.86 21.32
CA GLY A 69 4.28 -9.26 22.43
C GLY A 69 3.14 -10.14 22.90
N PHE A 70 2.40 -10.76 22.00
CA PHE A 70 1.34 -11.72 22.31
C PHE A 70 1.89 -12.93 23.07
N VAL A 71 2.99 -13.52 22.60
CA VAL A 71 3.66 -14.63 23.29
C VAL A 71 4.19 -14.20 24.66
N ALA A 72 4.80 -13.01 24.76
CA ALA A 72 5.30 -12.48 26.02
C ALA A 72 4.18 -12.25 27.04
N ILE A 73 3.09 -11.63 26.63
CA ILE A 73 1.92 -11.36 27.48
C ILE A 73 1.29 -12.66 27.96
N THR A 74 1.08 -13.64 27.07
CA THR A 74 0.51 -14.94 27.45
C THR A 74 1.42 -15.70 28.41
N ALA A 75 2.74 -15.68 28.18
CA ALA A 75 3.72 -16.30 29.08
C ALA A 75 3.73 -15.62 30.46
N VAL A 76 3.67 -14.28 30.52
CA VAL A 76 3.64 -13.54 31.78
C VAL A 76 2.32 -13.77 32.50
N ALA A 77 1.19 -13.76 31.80
CA ALA A 77 -0.13 -14.06 32.36
C ALA A 77 -0.16 -15.46 33.00
N ALA A 78 0.41 -16.46 32.33
CA ALA A 78 0.53 -17.81 32.85
C ALA A 78 1.36 -17.84 34.14
N ARG A 79 2.48 -17.10 34.18
CA ARG A 79 3.39 -17.02 35.34
C ARG A 79 2.73 -16.37 36.55
N ILE A 80 2.05 -15.24 36.36
CA ILE A 80 1.48 -14.43 37.46
C ILE A 80 0.07 -14.90 37.86
N GLY A 81 -0.58 -15.74 37.04
CA GLY A 81 -1.93 -16.25 37.29
C GLY A 81 -2.04 -17.26 38.45
N GLY A 82 -0.90 -17.72 39.00
CA GLY A 82 -0.86 -18.56 40.20
C GLY A 82 -1.64 -19.85 40.04
N SER A 83 -2.70 -20.03 40.83
CA SER A 83 -3.56 -21.22 40.82
C SER A 83 -4.52 -21.30 39.63
N SER A 84 -4.64 -20.23 38.83
CA SER A 84 -5.51 -20.21 37.64
C SER A 84 -4.84 -19.52 36.44
N PRO A 85 -3.73 -20.08 35.90
CA PRO A 85 -3.02 -19.52 34.74
C PRO A 85 -3.93 -19.31 33.53
N GLU A 86 -4.79 -20.28 33.22
CA GLU A 86 -5.74 -20.21 32.11
C GLU A 86 -6.76 -19.07 32.26
N GLY A 87 -7.18 -18.80 33.50
CA GLY A 87 -8.07 -17.69 33.82
C GLY A 87 -7.40 -16.34 33.62
N ALA A 88 -6.14 -16.21 34.06
CA ALA A 88 -5.35 -15.00 33.85
C ALA A 88 -5.09 -14.73 32.37
N ILE A 89 -4.71 -15.74 31.60
CA ILE A 89 -4.54 -15.63 30.15
C ILE A 89 -5.85 -15.19 29.50
N SER A 90 -6.97 -15.85 29.80
CA SER A 90 -8.28 -15.55 29.22
C SER A 90 -8.73 -14.12 29.51
N LEU A 91 -8.52 -13.66 30.75
CA LEU A 91 -8.84 -12.30 31.17
C LEU A 91 -8.02 -11.27 30.40
N VAL A 92 -6.70 -11.48 30.31
CA VAL A 92 -5.78 -10.58 29.62
C VAL A 92 -6.06 -10.54 28.11
N LEU A 93 -6.38 -11.68 27.50
CA LEU A 93 -6.78 -11.73 26.09
C LEU A 93 -8.13 -11.06 25.84
N SER A 94 -9.06 -11.14 26.79
CA SER A 94 -10.35 -10.42 26.69
C SER A 94 -10.15 -8.90 26.69
N ALA A 95 -9.12 -8.40 27.39
CA ALA A 95 -8.71 -6.99 27.34
C ALA A 95 -8.46 -6.51 25.91
N ARG A 96 -8.02 -7.42 25.02
CA ARG A 96 -7.67 -7.07 23.65
C ARG A 96 -8.88 -6.90 22.73
N LEU A 97 -10.02 -7.51 23.10
CA LEU A 97 -11.26 -7.43 22.33
C LEU A 97 -12.03 -6.14 22.62
N ILE A 98 -11.90 -5.62 23.85
CA ILE A 98 -12.63 -4.45 24.33
C ILE A 98 -12.41 -3.26 23.39
N PRO A 99 -11.16 -2.85 23.07
CA PRO A 99 -10.96 -1.66 22.26
C PRO A 99 -11.61 -1.79 20.88
N GLY A 100 -11.48 -2.96 20.24
CA GLY A 100 -12.03 -3.19 18.91
C GLY A 100 -13.55 -3.06 18.90
N PHE A 101 -14.21 -3.55 19.94
CA PHE A 101 -15.66 -3.48 20.05
C PHE A 101 -16.18 -2.05 20.30
N PHE A 102 -15.55 -1.29 21.20
CA PHE A 102 -16.04 0.04 21.58
C PHE A 102 -15.53 1.17 20.68
N PHE A 103 -14.33 1.05 20.12
CA PHE A 103 -13.66 2.12 19.38
C PHE A 103 -13.63 1.89 17.87
N ALA A 104 -14.16 0.77 17.34
CA ALA A 104 -14.29 0.56 15.89
C ALA A 104 -14.96 1.73 15.15
N PRO A 105 -16.07 2.34 15.64
CA PRO A 105 -16.68 3.48 14.98
C PRO A 105 -15.87 4.78 15.12
N ALA A 106 -15.16 4.95 16.24
CA ALA A 106 -14.42 6.16 16.58
C ALA A 106 -13.06 6.25 15.85
N ALA A 107 -12.45 5.11 15.53
CA ALA A 107 -11.15 5.03 14.88
C ALA A 107 -11.11 5.77 13.52
N GLY A 108 -12.20 5.69 12.74
CA GLY A 108 -12.30 6.38 11.45
C GLY A 108 -12.33 7.91 11.57
N VAL A 109 -13.03 8.44 12.58
CA VAL A 109 -13.19 9.90 12.76
C VAL A 109 -11.92 10.55 13.34
N LEU A 110 -11.19 9.82 14.18
CA LEU A 110 -10.04 10.36 14.91
C LEU A 110 -8.83 10.65 14.00
N VAL A 111 -8.62 9.85 12.94
CA VAL A 111 -7.45 9.98 12.07
C VAL A 111 -7.58 11.06 11.00
N ASP A 112 -8.81 11.48 10.67
CA ASP A 112 -9.02 12.55 9.69
C ASP A 112 -8.47 13.92 10.15
N ARG A 113 -8.15 14.07 11.44
CA ARG A 113 -7.68 15.34 12.02
C ARG A 113 -6.19 15.40 12.33
N TRP A 114 -5.44 14.30 12.24
CA TRP A 114 -4.04 14.25 12.64
C TRP A 114 -3.07 13.88 11.51
N ASP A 115 -1.81 14.32 11.67
CA ASP A 115 -0.71 13.90 10.79
C ASP A 115 -0.48 12.40 10.96
N ARG A 116 -0.86 11.65 9.93
CA ARG A 116 -0.85 10.18 9.87
C ARG A 116 0.51 9.59 10.23
N LYS A 117 1.59 10.22 9.75
CA LYS A 117 2.95 9.75 10.02
C LYS A 117 3.28 9.89 11.50
N ARG A 118 2.89 11.00 12.13
CA ARG A 118 3.12 11.22 13.56
C ARG A 118 2.29 10.24 14.41
N VAL A 119 1.05 9.95 14.01
CA VAL A 119 0.20 8.97 14.70
C VAL A 119 0.85 7.58 14.65
N MET A 120 1.25 7.09 13.48
CA MET A 120 1.88 5.77 13.34
C MET A 120 3.14 5.65 14.21
N VAL A 121 4.05 6.64 14.12
CA VAL A 121 5.29 6.65 14.91
C VAL A 121 5.01 6.70 16.41
N SER A 122 4.06 7.53 16.85
CA SER A 122 3.73 7.65 18.27
C SER A 122 3.10 6.36 18.82
N CYS A 123 2.26 5.69 18.02
CA CYS A 123 1.66 4.40 18.39
C CYS A 123 2.73 3.31 18.48
N ASP A 124 3.65 3.23 17.52
CA ASP A 124 4.72 2.22 17.54
C ASP A 124 5.69 2.44 18.72
N ILE A 125 6.03 3.69 19.02
CA ILE A 125 6.83 4.03 20.22
C ILE A 125 6.07 3.65 21.49
N GLY A 126 4.79 4.03 21.60
CA GLY A 126 3.95 3.68 22.75
C GLY A 126 3.84 2.17 22.94
N ARG A 127 3.63 1.41 21.87
CA ARG A 127 3.57 -0.05 21.89
C ARG A 127 4.90 -0.65 22.33
N GLY A 128 6.02 -0.15 21.81
CA GLY A 128 7.35 -0.57 22.23
C GLY A 128 7.59 -0.33 23.72
N LEU A 129 7.17 0.82 24.25
CA LEU A 129 7.28 1.14 25.68
C LEU A 129 6.42 0.23 26.55
N VAL A 130 5.19 -0.07 26.12
CA VAL A 130 4.31 -0.99 26.86
C VAL A 130 4.87 -2.41 26.82
N LEU A 131 5.34 -2.89 25.66
CA LEU A 131 6.01 -4.20 25.57
C LEU A 131 7.24 -4.28 26.47
N ALA A 132 8.05 -3.22 26.50
CA ALA A 132 9.23 -3.14 27.35
C ALA A 132 8.87 -3.12 28.84
N SER A 133 7.66 -2.69 29.21
CA SER A 133 7.21 -2.69 30.61
C SER A 133 6.63 -4.03 31.05
N ILE A 134 6.16 -4.89 30.13
CA ILE A 134 5.56 -6.21 30.44
C ILE A 134 6.37 -7.05 31.44
N PRO A 135 7.72 -7.18 31.34
CA PRO A 135 8.50 -7.99 32.28
C PRO A 135 8.44 -7.51 33.73
N PHE A 136 8.15 -6.23 33.95
CA PHE A 136 8.07 -5.60 35.27
C PHE A 136 6.64 -5.62 35.86
N VAL A 137 5.69 -6.21 35.14
CA VAL A 137 4.30 -6.32 35.60
C VAL A 137 4.10 -7.65 36.32
N ASP A 138 3.85 -7.57 37.63
CA ASP A 138 3.71 -8.74 38.50
C ASP A 138 2.25 -9.06 38.89
N THR A 139 1.28 -8.30 38.38
CA THR A 139 -0.14 -8.45 38.74
C THR A 139 -1.02 -8.65 37.51
N VAL A 140 -2.02 -9.54 37.62
CA VAL A 140 -2.98 -9.80 36.54
C VAL A 140 -3.72 -8.53 36.11
N PRO A 141 -4.23 -7.66 37.02
CA PRO A 141 -4.85 -6.39 36.62
C PRO A 141 -3.88 -5.45 35.90
N GLY A 142 -2.62 -5.39 36.32
CA GLY A 142 -1.60 -4.59 35.62
C GLY A 142 -1.38 -5.08 34.19
N LEU A 143 -1.33 -6.40 34.00
CA LEU A 143 -1.13 -7.00 32.68
C LEU A 143 -2.35 -6.84 31.78
N PHE A 144 -3.55 -6.88 32.36
CA PHE A 144 -4.81 -6.55 31.69
C PHE A 144 -4.80 -5.12 31.17
N LEU A 145 -4.43 -4.14 32.01
CA LEU A 145 -4.34 -2.73 31.61
C LEU A 145 -3.29 -2.50 30.52
N ALA A 146 -2.12 -3.15 30.63
CA ALA A 146 -1.09 -3.09 29.59
C ALA A 146 -1.59 -3.64 28.25
N SER A 147 -2.32 -4.75 28.27
CA SER A 147 -2.90 -5.37 27.06
C SER A 147 -4.01 -4.52 26.45
N LEU A 148 -4.85 -3.91 27.29
CA LEU A 148 -5.87 -2.96 26.86
C LEU A 148 -5.24 -1.75 26.17
N LEU A 149 -4.19 -1.17 26.78
CA LEU A 149 -3.49 -0.02 26.22
C LEU A 149 -2.80 -0.36 24.89
N LEU A 150 -2.18 -1.53 24.78
CA LEU A 150 -1.59 -2.01 23.53
C LEU A 150 -2.62 -2.04 22.41
N GLU A 151 -3.81 -2.61 22.65
CA GLU A 151 -4.83 -2.69 21.62
C GLU A 151 -5.45 -1.34 21.26
N ILE A 152 -5.57 -0.42 22.21
CA ILE A 152 -5.97 0.95 21.88
C ILE A 152 -4.96 1.58 20.91
N LEU A 153 -3.65 1.42 21.16
CA LEU A 153 -2.61 1.94 20.27
C LEU A 153 -2.63 1.25 18.90
N THR A 154 -2.86 -0.06 18.85
CA THR A 154 -3.00 -0.82 17.60
C THR A 154 -4.18 -0.32 16.76
N LEU A 155 -5.33 -0.04 17.39
CA LEU A 155 -6.52 0.45 16.67
C LEU A 155 -6.33 1.81 16.02
N LEU A 156 -5.52 2.68 16.61
CA LEU A 156 -5.20 3.99 16.03
C LEU A 156 -4.30 3.87 14.79
N TRP A 157 -3.59 2.76 14.65
CA TRP A 157 -2.63 2.53 13.57
C TRP A 157 -3.31 2.18 12.23
N SER A 158 -4.40 1.38 12.27
CA SER A 158 -5.11 0.91 11.07
C SER A 158 -5.63 2.05 10.15
N PRO A 159 -6.45 3.00 10.63
CA PRO A 159 -6.93 4.12 9.81
C PRO A 159 -5.80 5.02 9.31
N ALA A 160 -4.71 5.17 10.09
CA ALA A 160 -3.55 5.96 9.66
C ALA A 160 -2.82 5.32 8.48
N LYS A 161 -2.72 3.98 8.44
CA LYS A 161 -2.14 3.23 7.34
C LYS A 161 -2.98 3.34 6.07
N GLU A 162 -4.27 3.01 6.15
CA GLU A 162 -5.18 2.99 4.99
C GLU A 162 -5.19 4.33 4.25
N ALA A 163 -5.11 5.40 5.02
CA ALA A 163 -5.13 6.74 4.48
C ALA A 163 -3.74 7.21 3.95
N SER A 164 -2.64 6.55 4.34
CA SER A 164 -1.27 6.91 3.91
C SER A 164 -0.85 6.26 2.59
N VAL A 165 -1.28 5.01 2.35
CA VAL A 165 -0.84 4.21 1.19
C VAL A 165 -1.16 4.85 -0.17
N PRO A 166 -2.39 5.38 -0.43
CA PRO A 166 -2.74 5.94 -1.75
C PRO A 166 -1.92 7.17 -2.15
N ASN A 167 -1.40 7.91 -1.16
CA ASN A 167 -0.60 9.11 -1.39
C ASN A 167 0.89 8.80 -1.64
N MET A 168 1.33 7.55 -1.37
CA MET A 168 2.74 7.15 -1.47
C MET A 168 3.07 6.36 -2.73
N VAL A 169 2.06 5.91 -3.48
CA VAL A 169 2.22 4.99 -4.61
C VAL A 169 1.46 5.53 -5.82
N ARG A 170 2.10 5.62 -6.99
CA ARG A 170 1.43 6.02 -8.24
C ARG A 170 0.39 4.95 -8.62
N LYS A 171 -0.70 5.35 -9.29
CA LYS A 171 -1.82 4.46 -9.67
C LYS A 171 -1.37 3.14 -10.33
N GLU A 172 -0.33 3.21 -11.16
CA GLU A 172 0.28 2.08 -11.86
C GLU A 172 0.83 0.97 -10.93
N PHE A 173 1.22 1.32 -9.71
CA PHE A 173 1.82 0.40 -8.73
C PHE A 173 0.88 0.03 -7.57
N LEU A 174 -0.38 0.50 -7.59
CA LEU A 174 -1.34 0.21 -6.51
C LEU A 174 -1.65 -1.28 -6.37
N ALA A 175 -1.72 -2.02 -7.48
CA ALA A 175 -1.94 -3.47 -7.44
C ALA A 175 -0.79 -4.19 -6.70
N ASN A 176 0.46 -3.82 -7.00
CA ASN A 176 1.63 -4.37 -6.31
C ASN A 176 1.66 -3.98 -4.83
N ALA A 177 1.36 -2.71 -4.51
CA ALA A 177 1.31 -2.22 -3.14
C ALA A 177 0.23 -2.91 -2.30
N ASN A 178 -0.95 -3.16 -2.87
CA ASN A 178 -2.01 -3.92 -2.20
C ASN A 178 -1.57 -5.36 -1.93
N SER A 179 -1.00 -6.06 -2.92
CA SER A 179 -0.48 -7.41 -2.73
C SER A 179 0.59 -7.49 -1.65
N LEU A 180 1.50 -6.52 -1.60
CA LEU A 180 2.55 -6.48 -0.58
C LEU A 180 2.03 -6.16 0.82
N SER A 181 0.98 -5.35 0.91
CA SER A 181 0.33 -4.99 2.17
C SER A 181 -0.37 -6.18 2.83
N LEU A 182 -0.69 -7.24 2.07
CA LEU A 182 -1.23 -8.50 2.60
C LEU A 182 -0.15 -9.39 3.26
N VAL A 183 1.12 -9.17 2.93
CA VAL A 183 2.25 -9.99 3.41
C VAL A 183 2.90 -9.42 4.67
N ALA A 184 2.74 -8.11 4.90
CA ALA A 184 3.27 -7.43 6.08
C ALA A 184 2.24 -7.40 7.23
#